data_AF-A0AAD3CP85-F1
#
_entry.id   AF-A0AAD3CP85-F1
#
_cell.length_a   1.000
_cell.length_b   1.000
_cell.length_c   1.000
_cell.angle_alpha   90.00
_cell.angle_beta   90.00
_cell.angle_gamma   90.00
#
_symmetry.space_group_name_H-M   'P 1'
#
loop_
_entity.id
_entity.type
_entity.pdbx_description
1 polymer ?
#
loop_
_entity_poly.entity_id
_entity_poly.type
_entity_poly.pdbx_seq_one_letter_code
_entity_poly.pdbx_strand_id
1 'polypeptide(L)'
;MPNEGTKAVDYCTIFPNTLENGKLIPIRGKPIFNQLTDLRKLLVQNAATIHTTLGGGQHGYSGLVVSPADYALLSNVPFQMPGLPPVDPVYPPAATQHQISAADRVHTEQWRRYNEAVAVEQALKKQLTEVIERIYLNQRLNNITGVLTGPLHDTMTWLLQTYGQVKYSTVVEEQAALTKYPVQVHTTLTDFFTKIDEHVPRATAAGVPLTEFQVIAIAKQAIQKNTSFQQAVMAWNARQQQPTWIAFKQFFLQQQNDLEQVLEETPAGQMFHTPTADDHQLMMQLMNMLLEQHQNPPAPTPAPPAPAPAPPALAPAPAPPTQDHSAFHAAQAAEIQQLRAAIDALQANVRRPRRPPQPMTGPRQGQPSRPIPAHFNKYCYTHGRCNHDSPGCRNKCPDHKDEATMANKMGGSTFGCS
;
A
#
# COMPACT_ATOMS: atom_id res chain seq x y z
N MET A 1 32.21 13.26 21.39
CA MET A 1 32.10 14.46 20.52
C MET A 1 30.66 14.53 20.06
N PRO A 2 29.80 15.38 20.64
CA PRO A 2 28.44 15.55 20.15
C PRO A 2 28.52 16.13 18.74
N ASN A 3 27.85 15.48 17.80
CA ASN A 3 27.92 15.79 16.38
C ASN A 3 27.40 17.22 16.14
N GLU A 4 28.25 18.08 15.61
CA GLU A 4 27.91 19.44 15.22
C GLU A 4 26.83 19.41 14.13
N GLY A 5 25.70 20.08 14.40
CA GLY A 5 25.06 20.92 13.39
C GLY A 5 24.19 20.27 12.31
N THR A 6 23.50 19.14 12.55
CA THR A 6 22.31 18.87 11.74
C THR A 6 21.22 19.85 12.21
N LYS A 7 21.04 20.97 11.50
CA LYS A 7 19.90 21.87 11.75
C LYS A 7 18.64 21.03 11.79
N ALA A 8 17.88 21.13 12.89
CA ALA A 8 16.58 20.48 12.99
C ALA A 8 15.74 20.92 11.79
N VAL A 9 15.27 19.95 11.01
CA VAL A 9 14.44 20.22 9.84
C VAL A 9 13.08 20.69 10.32
N ASP A 10 12.70 21.92 9.98
CA ASP A 10 11.36 22.41 10.24
C ASP A 10 10.42 21.95 9.12
N TYR A 11 9.81 20.79 9.31
CA TYR A 11 8.90 20.19 8.33
C TYR A 11 7.69 21.07 8.00
N CYS A 12 7.27 21.98 8.89
CA CYS A 12 6.18 22.91 8.59
C CYS A 12 6.51 23.81 7.38
N THR A 13 7.78 24.15 7.19
CA THR A 13 8.25 25.00 6.08
C THR A 13 8.43 24.26 4.76
N ILE A 14 8.50 22.92 4.81
CA ILE A 14 8.76 22.07 3.64
C ILE A 14 7.46 21.58 3.01
N PHE A 15 6.38 21.50 3.79
CA PHE A 15 5.13 20.98 3.30
C PHE A 15 4.55 21.83 2.15
N PRO A 16 4.15 21.21 1.03
CA PRO A 16 3.65 21.93 -0.14
C PRO A 16 2.21 22.43 0.02
N ASN A 17 1.45 21.94 1.00
CA ASN A 17 0.10 22.39 1.29
C ASN A 17 0.06 23.02 2.69
N THR A 18 0.05 24.35 2.77
CA THR A 18 0.06 25.10 4.02
C THR A 18 -1.07 26.13 4.04
N LEU A 19 -1.31 26.73 5.20
CA LEU A 19 -2.17 27.91 5.31
C LEU A 19 -1.55 29.11 4.58
N GLU A 20 -0.22 29.27 4.68
CA GLU A 20 0.53 30.39 4.11
C GLU A 20 0.43 30.45 2.58
N ASN A 21 0.45 29.29 1.90
CA ASN A 21 0.29 29.23 0.45
C ASN A 21 -1.18 29.04 0.00
N GLY A 22 -2.14 29.17 0.92
CA GLY A 22 -3.57 29.18 0.63
C GLY A 22 -4.18 27.82 0.24
N LYS A 23 -3.42 26.73 0.29
CA LYS A 23 -3.94 25.39 -0.06
C LYS A 23 -4.72 24.75 1.09
N LEU A 24 -4.25 24.92 2.33
CA LEU A 24 -5.07 24.60 3.49
C LEU A 24 -6.04 25.76 3.75
N ILE A 25 -7.32 25.44 3.89
CA ILE A 25 -8.37 26.42 4.16
C ILE A 25 -8.79 26.28 5.63
N PRO A 26 -8.74 27.35 6.44
CA PRO A 26 -9.22 27.32 7.82
C PRO A 26 -10.67 26.86 7.91
N ILE A 27 -10.95 25.91 8.80
CA ILE A 27 -12.30 25.41 9.06
C ILE A 27 -12.90 26.30 10.15
N ARG A 28 -13.81 27.19 9.73
CA ARG A 28 -14.53 28.11 10.63
C ARG A 28 -15.83 27.47 11.11
N GLY A 29 -16.06 27.52 12.41
CA GLY A 29 -17.20 26.85 13.04
C GLY A 29 -17.09 25.32 13.01
N LYS A 30 -18.23 24.65 13.22
CA LYS A 30 -18.28 23.19 13.39
C LYS A 30 -17.80 22.48 12.11
N PRO A 31 -16.74 21.64 12.18
CA PRO A 31 -16.27 20.91 11.01
C PRO A 31 -17.36 20.01 10.42
N ILE A 32 -17.36 19.86 9.09
CA ILE A 32 -18.23 18.92 8.37
C ILE A 32 -17.42 17.89 7.58
N PHE A 33 -18.08 16.84 7.11
CA PHE A 33 -17.45 15.69 6.44
C PHE A 33 -16.50 16.11 5.32
N ASN A 34 -16.97 16.86 4.31
CA ASN A 34 -16.14 17.24 3.15
C ASN A 34 -14.89 18.03 3.57
N GLN A 35 -15.04 19.00 4.48
CA GLN A 35 -13.90 19.78 5.00
C GLN A 35 -12.85 18.89 5.69
N LEU A 36 -13.30 17.93 6.50
CA LEU A 36 -12.41 17.01 7.20
C LEU A 36 -11.74 16.02 6.24
N THR A 37 -12.45 15.53 5.22
CA THR A 37 -11.87 14.65 4.21
C THR A 37 -10.86 15.36 3.32
N ASP A 38 -11.14 16.60 2.93
CA ASP A 38 -10.22 17.42 2.14
C ASP A 38 -8.96 17.77 2.94
N LEU A 39 -9.13 18.14 4.22
CA LEU A 39 -8.02 18.35 5.13
C LEU A 39 -7.17 17.07 5.27
N ARG A 40 -7.80 15.91 5.49
CA ARG A 40 -7.10 14.62 5.55
C ARG A 40 -6.28 14.37 4.28
N LYS A 41 -6.87 14.62 3.11
CA LYS A 41 -6.21 14.45 1.80
C LYS A 41 -4.97 15.34 1.67
N LEU A 42 -5.07 16.60 2.05
CA LEU A 42 -3.94 17.55 2.00
C LEU A 42 -2.83 17.20 3.00
N LEU A 43 -3.18 16.75 4.22
CA LEU A 43 -2.21 16.26 5.20
C LEU A 43 -1.51 14.99 4.72
N VAL A 44 -2.23 14.05 4.09
CA VAL A 44 -1.66 12.85 3.48
C VAL A 44 -0.68 13.21 2.36
N GLN A 45 -1.02 14.18 1.51
CA GLN A 45 -0.12 14.68 0.46
C GLN A 45 1.15 15.29 1.05
N ASN A 46 1.04 16.10 2.11
CA ASN A 46 2.19 16.65 2.82
C ASN A 46 3.08 15.55 3.42
N ALA A 47 2.46 14.56 4.06
CA ALA A 47 3.20 13.45 4.65
C ALA A 47 3.89 12.58 3.57
N ALA A 48 3.26 12.41 2.41
CA ALA A 48 3.81 11.65 1.29
C ALA A 48 5.02 12.31 0.63
N THR A 49 5.21 13.64 0.74
CA THR A 49 6.39 14.31 0.16
C THR A 49 7.68 14.01 0.91
N ILE A 50 7.58 13.58 2.17
CA ILE A 50 8.74 13.21 2.97
C ILE A 50 9.01 11.71 2.78
N HIS A 51 10.09 11.39 2.08
CA HIS A 51 10.47 10.02 1.81
C HIS A 51 10.92 9.28 3.09
N THR A 52 10.50 8.03 3.24
CA THR A 52 10.93 7.13 4.30
C THR A 52 10.79 5.69 3.83
N THR A 53 11.60 4.78 4.36
CA THR A 53 11.48 3.34 4.09
C THR A 53 10.41 2.65 4.94
N LEU A 54 9.79 3.37 5.88
CA LEU A 54 8.68 2.87 6.69
C LEU A 54 7.47 2.54 5.81
N GLY A 55 6.73 1.49 6.17
CA GLY A 55 5.51 1.10 5.45
C GLY A 55 5.73 0.65 3.99
N GLY A 56 6.95 0.22 3.63
CA GLY A 56 7.26 -0.29 2.29
C GLY A 56 7.87 0.74 1.33
N GLY A 57 8.12 1.97 1.78
CA GLY A 57 8.97 2.93 1.06
C GLY A 57 8.30 3.78 -0.02
N GLN A 58 7.10 3.41 -0.46
CA GLN A 58 6.47 4.04 -1.63
C GLN A 58 5.58 5.25 -1.31
N HIS A 59 5.11 5.36 -0.05
CA HIS A 59 4.06 6.32 0.32
C HIS A 59 4.50 7.36 1.35
N GLY A 60 5.81 7.55 1.54
CA GLY A 60 6.36 8.48 2.53
C GLY A 60 5.77 8.27 3.93
N TYR A 61 5.54 9.36 4.65
CA TYR A 61 4.95 9.35 6.00
C TYR A 61 3.41 9.34 6.02
N SER A 62 2.73 9.04 4.91
CA SER A 62 1.25 9.05 4.82
C SER A 62 0.56 8.19 5.89
N GLY A 63 1.20 7.12 6.37
CA GLY A 63 0.71 6.26 7.46
C GLY A 63 0.60 6.94 8.83
N LEU A 64 1.12 8.17 8.98
CA LEU A 64 0.86 9.00 10.16
C LEU A 64 -0.57 9.56 10.18
N VAL A 65 -1.15 9.81 8.99
CA VAL A 65 -2.42 10.54 8.83
C VAL A 65 -3.59 9.59 8.60
N VAL A 66 -3.38 8.49 7.88
CA VAL A 66 -4.41 7.48 7.60
C VAL A 66 -4.43 6.38 8.68
N SER A 67 -5.58 5.75 8.88
CA SER A 67 -5.69 4.63 9.82
C SER A 67 -4.86 3.42 9.33
N PRO A 68 -4.48 2.47 10.21
CA PRO A 68 -3.79 1.26 9.77
C PRO A 68 -4.58 0.44 8.74
N ALA A 69 -5.91 0.45 8.82
CA ALA A 69 -6.79 -0.22 7.85
C ALA A 69 -6.76 0.47 6.48
N ASP A 70 -6.80 1.80 6.45
CA ASP A 70 -6.71 2.57 5.20
C ASP A 70 -5.31 2.44 4.58
N TYR A 71 -4.24 2.43 5.40
CA TYR A 71 -2.87 2.26 4.91
C TYR A 71 -2.66 0.88 4.27
N ALA A 72 -3.31 -0.16 4.79
CA ALA A 72 -3.23 -1.51 4.23
C ALA A 72 -3.81 -1.61 2.80
N LEU A 73 -4.62 -0.63 2.37
CA LEU A 73 -5.08 -0.52 0.97
C LEU A 73 -4.00 0.06 0.04
N LEU A 74 -3.00 0.75 0.58
CA LEU A 74 -1.91 1.39 -0.16
C LEU A 74 -0.66 0.51 -0.21
N SER A 75 -0.37 -0.22 0.87
CA SER A 75 0.84 -1.02 1.02
C SER A 75 0.57 -2.32 1.75
N ASN A 76 1.22 -3.40 1.27
CA ASN A 76 1.24 -4.68 1.95
C ASN A 76 2.12 -4.69 3.21
N VAL A 77 2.96 -3.66 3.40
CA VAL A 77 3.83 -3.52 4.58
C VAL A 77 3.20 -2.49 5.53
N PRO A 78 2.86 -2.85 6.78
CA PRO A 78 2.23 -1.90 7.69
C PRO A 78 3.16 -0.74 8.01
N PHE A 79 2.61 0.47 8.06
CA PHE A 79 3.33 1.63 8.59
C PHE A 79 3.44 1.51 10.10
N GLN A 80 4.65 1.52 10.63
CA GLN A 80 4.91 1.49 12.06
C GLN A 80 5.89 2.60 12.42
N MET A 81 5.52 3.39 13.42
CA MET A 81 6.42 4.39 13.99
C MET A 81 7.65 3.70 14.59
N PRO A 82 8.86 4.25 14.38
CA PRO A 82 10.04 3.76 15.08
C PRO A 82 9.81 3.82 16.60
N GLY A 83 10.15 2.74 17.31
CA GLY A 83 10.15 2.76 18.77
C GLY A 83 11.19 3.74 19.31
N LEU A 84 10.98 4.25 20.52
CA LEU A 84 11.95 5.07 21.23
C LEU A 84 13.28 4.28 21.33
N PRO A 85 14.38 4.78 20.76
CA PRO A 85 15.68 4.12 20.87
C PRO A 85 16.18 4.11 22.32
N PRO A 86 17.06 3.16 22.69
CA PRO A 86 17.69 3.18 24.01
C PRO A 86 18.54 4.44 24.18
N VAL A 87 18.62 4.93 25.43
CA VAL A 87 19.41 6.12 25.77
C VAL A 87 20.86 5.93 25.35
N ASP A 88 21.46 4.80 25.72
CA ASP A 88 22.82 4.42 25.35
C ASP A 88 22.84 3.30 24.29
N PRO A 89 23.88 3.24 23.44
CA PRO A 89 24.07 2.11 22.53
C PRO A 89 24.24 0.79 23.31
N VAL A 90 23.69 -0.29 22.75
CA VAL A 90 23.79 -1.63 23.36
C VAL A 90 24.94 -2.40 22.73
N TYR A 91 25.93 -2.77 23.54
CA TYR A 91 27.11 -3.51 23.10
C TYR A 91 27.04 -5.00 23.47
N PRO A 92 27.48 -5.92 22.58
CA PRO A 92 27.67 -7.32 22.94
C PRO A 92 28.71 -7.51 24.07
N PRO A 93 28.61 -8.58 24.88
CA PRO A 93 29.66 -8.91 25.85
C PRO A 93 31.01 -9.12 25.15
N ALA A 94 32.08 -8.53 25.72
CA ALA A 94 33.43 -8.55 25.15
C ALA A 94 33.50 -8.08 23.68
N ALA A 95 32.70 -7.07 23.33
CA ALA A 95 32.66 -6.52 21.97
C ALA A 95 34.05 -6.05 21.50
N THR A 96 34.40 -6.44 20.28
CA THR A 96 35.55 -5.87 19.57
C THR A 96 35.26 -4.43 19.16
N GLN A 97 36.31 -3.65 18.87
CA GLN A 97 36.14 -2.25 18.44
C GLN A 97 35.23 -2.11 17.21
N HIS A 98 35.30 -3.05 16.26
CA HIS A 98 34.42 -3.06 15.08
C HIS A 98 32.95 -3.27 15.43
N GLN A 99 32.66 -4.12 16.43
CA GLN A 99 31.29 -4.34 16.90
C GLN A 99 30.74 -3.12 17.65
N ILE A 100 31.57 -2.44 18.44
CA ILE A 100 31.22 -1.17 19.08
C ILE A 100 30.87 -0.12 18.03
N SER A 101 31.75 0.09 17.04
CA SER A 101 31.49 1.06 15.96
C SER A 101 30.25 0.73 15.14
N ALA A 102 29.92 -0.55 14.93
CA ALA A 102 28.69 -0.95 14.26
C ALA A 102 27.45 -0.64 15.11
N ALA A 103 27.50 -0.92 16.42
CA ALA A 103 26.41 -0.60 17.35
C ALA A 103 26.15 0.90 17.44
N ASP A 104 27.20 1.73 17.47
CA ASP A 104 27.08 3.19 17.48
C ASP A 104 26.40 3.73 16.21
N ARG A 105 26.73 3.16 15.04
CA ARG A 105 26.08 3.52 13.77
C ARG A 105 24.60 3.16 13.77
N VAL A 106 24.25 1.96 14.24
CA VAL A 106 22.86 1.52 14.35
C VAL A 106 22.08 2.41 15.31
N HIS A 107 22.65 2.73 16.47
CA HIS A 107 22.05 3.62 17.46
C HIS A 107 21.81 5.02 16.91
N THR A 108 22.81 5.58 16.22
CA THR A 108 22.70 6.88 15.55
C THR A 108 21.58 6.90 14.52
N GLU A 109 21.49 5.87 13.68
CA GLU A 109 20.41 5.75 12.69
C GLU A 109 19.03 5.52 13.32
N GLN A 110 18.95 4.78 14.43
CA GLN A 110 17.70 4.62 15.19
C GLN A 110 17.19 5.97 15.70
N TRP A 111 18.06 6.77 16.33
CA TRP A 111 17.72 8.11 16.78
C TRP A 111 17.36 9.04 15.63
N ARG A 112 18.10 9.01 14.52
CA ARG A 112 17.78 9.81 13.32
C ARG A 112 16.38 9.50 12.80
N ARG A 113 16.05 8.22 12.61
CA ARG A 113 14.73 7.77 12.11
C ARG A 113 13.61 8.09 13.09
N TYR A 114 13.83 7.88 14.38
CA TYR A 114 12.85 8.21 15.42
C TYR A 114 12.56 9.71 15.45
N ASN A 115 13.60 10.54 15.53
CA ASN A 115 13.46 12.00 15.60
C ASN A 115 12.79 12.56 14.33
N GLU A 116 13.15 12.05 13.16
CA GLU A 116 12.50 12.42 11.88
C GLU A 116 11.00 12.11 11.92
N ALA A 117 10.63 10.87 12.27
CA ALA A 117 9.23 10.46 12.30
C ALA A 117 8.40 11.27 13.31
N VAL A 118 8.96 11.52 14.49
CA VAL A 118 8.33 12.37 15.51
C VAL A 118 8.18 13.81 15.02
N ALA A 119 9.22 14.38 14.42
CA ALA A 119 9.18 15.75 13.92
C ALA A 119 8.15 15.95 12.79
N VAL A 120 8.05 14.99 11.86
CA VAL A 120 7.02 14.99 10.81
C VAL A 120 5.62 14.92 11.43
N GLU A 121 5.40 14.03 12.40
CA GLU A 121 4.09 13.92 13.05
C GLU A 121 3.72 15.21 13.80
N GLN A 122 4.66 15.82 14.52
CA GLN A 122 4.43 17.08 15.22
C GLN A 122 4.11 18.23 14.26
N ALA A 123 4.80 18.31 13.12
CA ALA A 123 4.52 19.30 12.10
C ALA A 123 3.11 19.13 11.50
N LEU A 124 2.68 17.91 11.23
CA LEU A 124 1.32 17.63 10.74
C LEU A 124 0.25 17.91 11.80
N LYS A 125 0.52 17.58 13.08
CA LYS A 125 -0.35 17.95 14.21
C LYS A 125 -0.50 19.46 14.33
N LYS A 126 0.60 20.21 14.18
CA LYS A 126 0.57 21.67 14.18
C LYS A 126 -0.32 22.21 13.06
N GLN A 127 -0.17 21.72 11.82
CA GLN A 127 -1.05 22.10 10.72
C GLN A 127 -2.53 21.84 11.03
N LEU A 128 -2.85 20.67 11.61
CA LEU A 128 -4.21 20.34 12.01
C LEU A 128 -4.75 21.32 13.07
N THR A 129 -3.94 21.68 14.07
CA THR A 129 -4.34 22.63 15.13
C THR A 129 -4.49 24.07 14.65
N GLU A 130 -3.83 24.45 13.56
CA GLU A 130 -3.97 25.79 12.96
C GLU A 130 -5.19 25.87 12.03
N VAL A 131 -5.54 24.76 11.36
CA VAL A 131 -6.68 24.69 10.45
C VAL A 131 -8.01 24.60 11.18
N ILE A 132 -8.10 23.84 12.28
CA ILE A 132 -9.35 23.61 13.01
C ILE A 132 -9.38 24.46 14.28
N GLU A 133 -10.50 25.15 14.51
CA GLU A 133 -10.70 25.91 15.74
C GLU A 133 -10.54 25.03 16.99
N ARG A 134 -9.76 25.52 17.96
CA ARG A 134 -9.38 24.81 19.19
C ARG A 134 -10.54 24.16 19.93
N ILE A 135 -11.72 24.81 19.92
CA ILE A 135 -12.92 24.30 20.60
C ILE A 135 -13.35 22.90 20.13
N TYR A 136 -13.10 22.56 18.86
CA TYR A 136 -13.38 21.25 18.28
C TYR A 136 -12.23 20.25 18.44
N LEU A 137 -11.11 20.66 19.05
CA LEU A 137 -9.95 19.80 19.33
C LEU A 137 -9.73 19.55 20.82
N ASN A 138 -10.39 20.30 21.72
CA ASN A 138 -10.14 20.29 23.16
C ASN A 138 -10.06 18.89 23.80
N GLN A 139 -10.90 17.93 23.37
CA GLN A 139 -10.90 16.56 23.92
C GLN A 139 -9.65 15.75 23.56
N ARG A 140 -8.93 16.15 22.50
CA ARG A 140 -7.71 15.49 22.00
C ARG A 140 -6.45 16.25 22.37
N LEU A 141 -6.59 17.49 22.85
CA LEU A 141 -5.48 18.31 23.30
C LEU A 141 -5.04 17.90 24.71
N ASN A 142 -3.73 17.89 24.92
CA ASN A 142 -3.18 17.84 26.26
C ASN A 142 -3.45 19.17 26.97
N ASN A 143 -4.02 19.13 28.18
CA ASN A 143 -4.38 20.33 28.92
C ASN A 143 -3.17 21.20 29.33
N ILE A 144 -1.98 20.60 29.47
CA ILE A 144 -0.76 21.30 29.88
C ILE A 144 -0.03 21.83 28.66
N THR A 145 0.23 20.97 27.67
CA THR A 145 1.07 21.35 26.51
C THR A 145 0.29 22.03 25.40
N GLY A 146 -1.04 21.87 25.35
CA GLY A 146 -1.87 22.38 24.26
C GLY A 146 -1.63 21.69 22.91
N VAL A 147 -0.93 20.55 22.90
CA VAL A 147 -0.62 19.76 21.70
C VAL A 147 -1.55 18.54 21.61
N LEU A 148 -1.85 18.10 20.39
CA LEU A 148 -2.62 16.88 20.14
C LEU A 148 -1.92 15.64 20.72
N THR A 149 -2.69 14.84 21.45
CA THR A 149 -2.22 13.60 22.09
C THR A 149 -2.47 12.38 21.21
N GLY A 150 -1.60 11.37 21.35
CA GLY A 150 -1.68 10.12 20.60
C GLY A 150 -1.36 10.28 19.11
N PRO A 151 -1.56 9.22 18.32
CA PRO A 151 -1.35 9.25 16.88
C PRO A 151 -2.24 10.27 16.16
N LEU A 152 -1.70 10.92 15.13
CA LEU A 152 -2.47 11.87 14.32
C LEU A 152 -3.69 11.23 13.64
N HIS A 153 -3.55 10.02 13.07
CA HIS A 153 -4.66 9.32 12.43
C HIS A 153 -5.84 9.05 13.36
N ASP A 154 -5.60 8.83 14.66
CA ASP A 154 -6.67 8.66 15.65
C ASP A 154 -7.44 9.96 15.84
N THR A 155 -6.76 11.10 15.83
CA THR A 155 -7.41 12.42 15.91
C THR A 155 -8.27 12.67 14.66
N MET A 156 -7.75 12.34 13.47
CA MET A 156 -8.52 12.47 12.23
C MET A 156 -9.75 11.55 12.21
N THR A 157 -9.60 10.32 12.68
CA THR A 157 -10.70 9.35 12.81
C THR A 157 -11.76 9.86 13.79
N TRP A 158 -11.34 10.36 14.95
CA TRP A 158 -12.24 10.94 15.95
C TRP A 158 -12.99 12.16 15.43
N LEU A 159 -12.31 13.07 14.71
CA LEU A 159 -12.94 14.25 14.09
C LEU A 159 -14.05 13.84 13.12
N LEU A 160 -13.79 12.85 12.25
CA LEU A 160 -14.77 12.34 11.30
C LEU A 160 -15.96 11.67 12.00
N GLN A 161 -15.72 10.90 13.06
CA GLN A 161 -16.79 10.24 13.84
C GLN A 161 -17.66 11.24 14.62
N THR A 162 -17.03 12.30 15.15
CA THR A 162 -17.70 13.27 16.04
C THR A 162 -18.42 14.38 15.25
N TYR A 163 -17.80 14.87 14.18
CA TYR A 163 -18.28 16.03 13.43
C TYR A 163 -18.57 15.74 11.95
N GLY A 164 -17.95 14.70 11.37
CA GLY A 164 -18.15 14.29 9.98
C GLY A 164 -19.36 13.39 9.72
N GLN A 165 -20.37 13.38 10.60
CA GLN A 165 -21.55 12.54 10.40
C GLN A 165 -22.36 13.02 9.19
N VAL A 166 -22.61 12.13 8.24
CA VAL A 166 -23.44 12.39 7.07
C VAL A 166 -24.82 11.79 7.32
N LYS A 167 -25.87 12.60 7.17
CA LYS A 167 -27.26 12.13 7.33
C LYS A 167 -27.66 11.27 6.14
N TYR A 168 -28.31 10.14 6.39
CA TYR A 168 -28.86 9.27 5.36
C TYR A 168 -29.79 10.02 4.39
N SER A 169 -30.66 10.91 4.90
CA SER A 169 -31.58 11.69 4.06
C SER A 169 -30.86 12.56 3.03
N THR A 170 -29.76 13.21 3.44
CA THR A 170 -28.93 14.03 2.55
C THR A 170 -28.29 13.19 1.45
N VAL A 171 -27.80 11.98 1.76
CA VAL A 171 -27.26 11.06 0.75
C VAL A 171 -28.34 10.64 -0.25
N VAL A 172 -29.56 10.32 0.21
CA VAL A 172 -30.66 9.96 -0.68
C VAL A 172 -31.04 11.11 -1.62
N GLU A 173 -31.11 12.34 -1.09
CA GLU A 173 -31.38 13.55 -1.88
C GLU A 173 -30.28 13.82 -2.92
N GLU A 174 -29.01 13.70 -2.52
CA GLU A 174 -27.86 13.83 -3.42
C GLU A 174 -27.89 12.77 -4.53
N GLN A 175 -28.15 11.51 -4.19
CA GLN A 175 -28.25 10.43 -5.18
C GLN A 175 -29.41 10.69 -6.16
N ALA A 176 -30.55 11.14 -5.65
CA ALA A 176 -31.68 11.52 -6.49
C ALA A 176 -31.32 12.70 -7.43
N ALA A 177 -30.49 13.65 -6.98
CA ALA A 177 -29.98 14.72 -7.83
C ALA A 177 -29.00 14.19 -8.89
N LEU A 178 -28.09 13.28 -8.54
CA LEU A 178 -27.14 12.65 -9.48
C LEU A 178 -27.85 11.90 -10.61
N THR A 179 -28.89 11.11 -10.30
CA THR A 179 -29.66 10.39 -11.34
C THR A 179 -30.48 11.33 -12.26
N LYS A 180 -30.66 12.59 -11.85
CA LYS A 180 -31.35 13.64 -12.62
C LYS A 180 -30.37 14.66 -13.20
N TYR A 181 -29.07 14.43 -13.08
CA TYR A 181 -28.05 15.36 -13.56
C TYR A 181 -28.19 15.58 -15.07
N PRO A 182 -28.22 16.84 -15.55
CA PRO A 182 -28.39 17.14 -16.97
C PRO A 182 -27.08 16.89 -17.72
N VAL A 183 -26.78 15.62 -18.01
CA VAL A 183 -25.62 15.24 -18.81
C VAL A 183 -25.82 15.75 -20.24
N GLN A 184 -25.02 16.72 -20.68
CA GLN A 184 -25.00 17.20 -22.06
C GLN A 184 -23.71 16.81 -22.76
N VAL A 185 -23.72 16.77 -24.09
CA VAL A 185 -22.54 16.42 -24.91
C VAL A 185 -21.41 17.42 -24.69
N HIS A 186 -21.72 18.71 -24.53
CA HIS A 186 -20.73 19.79 -24.37
C HIS A 186 -20.34 20.12 -22.91
N THR A 187 -21.07 19.59 -21.93
CA THR A 187 -20.66 19.71 -20.52
C THR A 187 -19.77 18.51 -20.20
N THR A 188 -18.65 18.74 -19.52
CA THR A 188 -17.68 17.67 -19.26
C THR A 188 -18.32 16.57 -18.39
N LEU A 189 -18.47 15.35 -18.94
CA LEU A 189 -18.79 14.16 -18.14
C LEU A 189 -17.86 14.03 -16.93
N THR A 190 -16.65 14.59 -17.04
CA THR A 190 -15.69 14.77 -15.95
C THR A 190 -16.28 15.42 -14.70
N ASP A 191 -17.03 16.52 -14.80
CA ASP A 191 -17.65 17.15 -13.60
C ASP A 191 -18.74 16.23 -13.02
N PHE A 192 -19.58 15.63 -13.88
CA PHE A 192 -20.58 14.67 -13.44
C PHE A 192 -19.97 13.47 -12.69
N PHE A 193 -18.92 12.87 -13.25
CA PHE A 193 -18.18 11.78 -12.64
C PHE A 193 -17.48 12.20 -11.34
N THR A 194 -16.97 13.43 -11.27
CA THR A 194 -16.41 13.98 -10.04
C THR A 194 -17.47 14.05 -8.93
N LYS A 195 -18.70 14.52 -9.24
CA LYS A 195 -19.79 14.55 -8.26
C LYS A 195 -20.19 13.15 -7.77
N ILE A 196 -20.12 12.14 -8.64
CA ILE A 196 -20.33 10.74 -8.24
C ILE A 196 -19.18 10.26 -7.34
N ASP A 197 -17.92 10.52 -7.72
CA ASP A 197 -16.74 10.15 -6.92
C ASP A 197 -16.77 10.77 -5.52
N GLU A 198 -17.29 12.00 -5.38
CA GLU A 198 -17.50 12.69 -4.10
C GLU A 198 -18.67 12.12 -3.28
N HIS A 199 -19.69 11.55 -3.94
CA HIS A 199 -20.86 11.00 -3.29
C HIS A 199 -20.59 9.62 -2.64
N VAL A 200 -19.77 8.78 -3.28
CA VAL A 200 -19.42 7.44 -2.77
C VAL A 200 -18.91 7.44 -1.31
N PRO A 201 -17.90 8.26 -0.91
CA PRO A 201 -17.44 8.29 0.47
C PRO A 201 -18.50 8.84 1.44
N ARG A 202 -19.39 9.74 1.00
CA ARG A 202 -20.50 10.25 1.82
C ARG A 202 -21.55 9.16 2.08
N ALA A 203 -21.87 8.35 1.07
CA ALA A 203 -22.77 7.22 1.22
C ALA A 203 -22.23 6.19 2.23
N THR A 204 -20.93 5.86 2.14
CA THR A 204 -20.24 5.02 3.13
C THR A 204 -20.29 5.63 4.54
N ALA A 205 -20.04 6.94 4.68
CA ALA A 205 -20.10 7.64 5.96
C ALA A 205 -21.52 7.71 6.57
N ALA A 206 -22.56 7.68 5.72
CA ALA A 206 -23.95 7.57 6.15
C ALA A 206 -24.39 6.12 6.45
N GLY A 207 -23.48 5.14 6.36
CA GLY A 207 -23.76 3.73 6.62
C GLY A 207 -24.36 2.96 5.45
N VAL A 208 -24.30 3.51 4.23
CA VAL A 208 -24.84 2.89 3.01
C VAL A 208 -23.75 2.82 1.94
N PRO A 209 -22.73 1.96 2.14
CA PRO A 209 -21.65 1.82 1.17
C PRO A 209 -22.20 1.34 -0.18
N LEU A 210 -21.81 2.02 -1.25
CA LEU A 210 -22.23 1.68 -2.62
C LEU A 210 -21.26 0.67 -3.25
N THR A 211 -21.81 -0.35 -3.89
CA THR A 211 -21.03 -1.27 -4.73
C THR A 211 -20.68 -0.60 -6.06
N GLU A 212 -19.62 -1.06 -6.75
CA GLU A 212 -19.28 -0.54 -8.09
C GLU A 212 -20.47 -0.63 -9.06
N PHE A 213 -21.23 -1.72 -8.98
CA PHE A 213 -22.44 -1.88 -9.78
C PHE A 213 -23.48 -0.79 -9.49
N GLN A 214 -23.71 -0.42 -8.22
CA GLN A 214 -24.64 0.64 -7.84
C GLN A 214 -24.14 2.02 -8.31
N VAL A 215 -22.84 2.29 -8.19
CA VAL A 215 -22.22 3.52 -8.70
C VAL A 215 -22.44 3.66 -10.21
N ILE A 216 -22.19 2.59 -10.96
CA ILE A 216 -22.43 2.52 -12.41
C ILE A 216 -23.92 2.69 -12.74
N ALA A 217 -24.82 2.08 -11.97
CA ALA A 217 -26.26 2.23 -12.18
C ALA A 217 -26.74 3.68 -12.02
N ILE A 218 -26.24 4.39 -11.00
CA ILE A 218 -26.52 5.83 -10.78
C ILE A 218 -26.06 6.65 -12.00
N ALA A 219 -24.83 6.44 -12.44
CA ALA A 219 -24.25 7.15 -13.59
C ALA A 219 -25.04 6.88 -14.88
N LYS A 220 -25.31 5.59 -15.17
CA LYS A 220 -26.05 5.16 -16.36
C LYS A 220 -27.46 5.75 -16.40
N GLN A 221 -28.13 5.88 -15.26
CA GLN A 221 -29.48 6.44 -15.18
C GLN A 221 -29.55 7.91 -15.61
N ALA A 222 -28.49 8.69 -15.34
CA ALA A 222 -28.39 10.06 -15.83
C ALA A 222 -28.03 10.11 -17.32
N ILE A 223 -27.00 9.34 -17.73
CA ILE A 223 -26.48 9.34 -19.10
C ILE A 223 -27.54 8.86 -20.11
N GLN A 224 -28.30 7.81 -19.79
CA GLN A 224 -29.32 7.27 -20.70
C GLN A 224 -30.47 8.25 -21.01
N LYS A 225 -30.65 9.32 -20.22
CA LYS A 225 -31.66 10.35 -20.52
C LYS A 225 -31.23 11.25 -21.67
N ASN A 226 -29.93 11.33 -21.93
CA ASN A 226 -29.41 12.04 -23.08
C ASN A 226 -29.41 11.10 -24.29
N THR A 227 -30.19 11.46 -25.29
CA THR A 227 -30.39 10.69 -26.53
C THR A 227 -29.11 10.55 -27.36
N SER A 228 -28.15 11.49 -27.25
CA SER A 228 -26.82 11.38 -27.88
C SER A 228 -25.98 10.22 -27.34
N PHE A 229 -26.25 9.72 -26.13
CA PHE A 229 -25.49 8.61 -25.55
C PHE A 229 -26.22 7.25 -25.67
N GLN A 230 -27.35 7.15 -26.39
CA GLN A 230 -28.13 5.92 -26.48
C GLN A 230 -27.33 4.74 -27.04
N GLN A 231 -26.61 4.95 -28.15
CA GLN A 231 -25.75 3.92 -28.74
C GLN A 231 -24.62 3.50 -27.80
N ALA A 232 -23.97 4.46 -27.15
CA ALA A 232 -22.93 4.20 -26.16
C ALA A 232 -23.48 3.36 -24.99
N VAL A 233 -24.70 3.65 -24.51
CA VAL A 233 -25.37 2.87 -23.46
C VAL A 233 -25.66 1.44 -23.93
N MET A 234 -26.13 1.25 -25.17
CA MET A 234 -26.36 -0.09 -25.73
C MET A 234 -25.04 -0.87 -25.84
N ALA A 235 -23.99 -0.25 -26.39
CA ALA A 235 -22.66 -0.85 -26.51
C ALA A 235 -22.06 -1.20 -25.14
N TRP A 236 -22.27 -0.36 -24.12
CA TRP A 236 -21.87 -0.65 -22.75
C TRP A 236 -22.62 -1.86 -22.19
N ASN A 237 -23.94 -1.92 -22.35
CA ASN A 237 -24.77 -3.03 -21.85
C ASN A 237 -24.45 -4.37 -22.52
N ALA A 238 -23.89 -4.38 -23.74
CA ALA A 238 -23.51 -5.59 -24.47
C ALA A 238 -22.19 -6.23 -23.99
N ARG A 239 -21.40 -5.54 -23.14
CA ARG A 239 -20.11 -6.06 -22.65
C ARG A 239 -20.30 -7.22 -21.66
N GLN A 240 -19.45 -8.24 -21.77
CA GLN A 240 -19.50 -9.44 -20.92
C GLN A 240 -18.53 -9.44 -19.73
N GLN A 241 -17.73 -8.39 -19.56
CA GLN A 241 -16.79 -8.28 -18.44
C GLN A 241 -17.47 -7.73 -17.19
N GLN A 242 -16.93 -8.05 -16.01
CA GLN A 242 -17.39 -7.41 -14.77
C GLN A 242 -17.14 -5.90 -14.86
N PRO A 243 -18.18 -5.07 -14.77
CA PRO A 243 -18.05 -3.65 -15.00
C PRO A 243 -17.41 -2.97 -13.78
N THR A 244 -16.27 -2.30 -13.99
CA THR A 244 -15.64 -1.45 -12.97
C THR A 244 -15.97 0.01 -13.20
N TRP A 245 -15.94 0.81 -12.14
CA TRP A 245 -16.23 2.24 -12.25
C TRP A 245 -15.18 2.97 -13.11
N ILE A 246 -13.91 2.55 -13.03
CA ILE A 246 -12.82 3.10 -13.84
C ILE A 246 -13.07 2.83 -15.33
N ALA A 247 -13.41 1.59 -15.70
CA ALA A 247 -13.70 1.22 -17.09
C ALA A 247 -14.93 1.97 -17.63
N PHE A 248 -15.94 2.22 -16.78
CA PHE A 248 -17.11 3.01 -17.13
C PHE A 248 -16.74 4.46 -17.48
N LYS A 249 -15.97 5.13 -16.61
CA LYS A 249 -15.52 6.51 -16.85
C LYS A 249 -14.73 6.62 -18.15
N GLN A 250 -13.75 5.73 -18.36
CA GLN A 250 -12.93 5.72 -19.57
C GLN A 250 -13.77 5.56 -20.84
N PHE A 251 -14.72 4.62 -20.84
CA PHE A 251 -15.57 4.38 -22.00
C PHE A 251 -16.43 5.60 -22.37
N PHE A 252 -17.15 6.18 -21.41
CA PHE A 252 -18.04 7.29 -21.70
C PHE A 252 -17.30 8.61 -22.00
N LEU A 253 -16.11 8.82 -21.43
CA LEU A 253 -15.24 9.95 -21.81
C LEU A 253 -14.74 9.81 -23.26
N GLN A 254 -14.33 8.61 -23.68
CA GLN A 254 -13.96 8.39 -25.08
C GLN A 254 -15.14 8.68 -26.02
N GLN A 255 -16.33 8.19 -25.68
CA GLN A 255 -17.53 8.44 -26.47
C GLN A 255 -17.88 9.93 -26.52
N GLN A 256 -17.71 10.69 -25.44
CA GLN A 256 -17.90 12.14 -25.49
C GLN A 256 -16.93 12.80 -26.47
N ASN A 257 -15.63 12.46 -26.43
CA ASN A 257 -14.64 13.02 -27.35
C ASN A 257 -14.97 12.69 -28.81
N ASP A 258 -15.39 11.46 -29.10
CA ASP A 258 -15.78 11.03 -30.44
C ASP A 258 -16.99 11.85 -30.94
N LEU A 259 -17.96 12.13 -30.07
CA LEU A 259 -19.12 12.98 -30.39
C LEU A 259 -18.73 14.43 -30.65
N GLU A 260 -17.86 14.99 -29.81
CA GLU A 260 -17.35 16.36 -29.97
C GLU A 260 -16.61 16.53 -31.30
N GLN A 261 -15.79 15.55 -31.70
CA GLN A 261 -15.08 15.56 -32.99
C GLN A 261 -16.06 15.55 -34.18
N VAL A 262 -17.09 14.71 -34.14
CA VAL A 262 -18.12 14.66 -35.19
C VAL A 262 -18.89 15.98 -35.28
N LEU A 263 -19.15 16.63 -34.14
CA LEU A 263 -19.78 17.95 -34.10
C LEU A 263 -18.90 19.01 -34.78
N GLU A 264 -17.59 19.00 -34.57
CA GLU A 264 -16.66 19.94 -35.20
C GLU A 264 -16.50 19.73 -36.73
N GLU A 265 -16.57 18.48 -37.19
CA GLU A 265 -16.36 18.12 -38.61
C GLU A 265 -17.60 18.30 -39.51
N THR A 266 -18.78 18.59 -38.93
CA THR A 266 -20.03 18.75 -39.69
C THR A 266 -20.34 20.21 -40.05
N PRO A 267 -20.88 20.50 -41.25
CA PRO A 267 -21.34 21.85 -41.64
C PRO A 267 -22.41 22.45 -40.69
N ALA A 268 -23.13 21.59 -39.96
CA ALA A 268 -24.09 21.98 -38.93
C ALA A 268 -23.40 22.52 -37.64
N GLY A 269 -22.26 21.96 -37.24
CA GLY A 269 -21.49 22.44 -36.09
C GLY A 269 -20.87 23.82 -36.28
N GLN A 270 -20.58 24.21 -37.53
CA GLN A 270 -20.09 25.56 -37.86
C GLN A 270 -21.18 26.65 -37.81
N MET A 271 -22.48 26.28 -37.73
CA MET A 271 -23.58 27.25 -37.71
C MET A 271 -24.40 27.29 -36.40
N PHE A 272 -24.16 26.40 -35.43
CA PHE A 272 -25.04 26.25 -34.26
C PHE A 272 -24.33 26.36 -32.91
N HIS A 273 -24.21 27.59 -32.42
CA HIS A 273 -24.26 27.87 -30.97
C HIS A 273 -25.73 28.12 -30.58
N THR A 274 -26.56 27.08 -30.47
CA THR A 274 -27.79 26.98 -29.62
C THR A 274 -28.58 25.71 -29.96
N PRO A 275 -29.07 24.92 -28.99
CA PRO A 275 -29.76 23.67 -29.29
C PRO A 275 -31.25 23.91 -29.57
N THR A 276 -31.75 23.43 -30.71
CA THR A 276 -33.19 23.18 -30.89
C THR A 276 -33.46 21.69 -31.16
N ALA A 277 -34.65 21.24 -30.78
CA ALA A 277 -35.00 19.82 -30.62
C ALA A 277 -34.97 18.98 -31.91
N ASP A 278 -34.89 19.61 -33.09
CA ASP A 278 -34.96 18.92 -34.39
C ASP A 278 -33.57 18.51 -34.95
N ASP A 279 -32.47 19.09 -34.47
CA ASP A 279 -31.10 18.73 -34.91
C ASP A 279 -30.60 17.40 -34.30
N HIS A 280 -31.31 16.89 -33.29
CA HIS A 280 -30.91 15.71 -32.54
C HIS A 280 -31.02 14.42 -33.36
N GLN A 281 -31.98 14.38 -34.29
CA GLN A 281 -32.30 13.17 -35.06
C GLN A 281 -31.34 12.95 -36.22
N LEU A 282 -30.87 14.03 -36.87
CA LEU A 282 -29.84 13.99 -37.91
C LEU A 282 -28.48 13.60 -37.32
N MET A 283 -28.17 14.12 -36.13
CA MET A 283 -26.96 13.78 -35.38
C MET A 283 -26.95 12.29 -35.01
N MET A 284 -28.05 11.73 -34.48
CA MET A 284 -28.14 10.28 -34.21
C MET A 284 -27.95 9.40 -35.46
N GLN A 285 -28.41 9.87 -36.63
CA GLN A 285 -28.33 9.12 -37.87
C GLN A 285 -26.91 9.07 -38.45
N LEU A 286 -26.17 10.19 -38.36
CA LEU A 286 -24.74 10.27 -38.68
C LEU A 286 -23.89 9.43 -37.71
N MET A 287 -24.27 9.43 -36.43
CA MET A 287 -23.58 8.71 -35.35
C MET A 287 -23.70 7.19 -35.48
N ASN A 288 -24.88 6.67 -35.88
CA ASN A 288 -25.07 5.24 -36.19
C ASN A 288 -24.13 4.78 -37.32
N MET A 289 -23.93 5.64 -38.33
CA MET A 289 -23.14 5.32 -39.52
C MET A 289 -21.63 5.20 -39.21
N LEU A 290 -21.11 6.03 -38.30
CA LEU A 290 -19.69 6.04 -37.91
C LEU A 290 -19.34 4.91 -36.94
N LEU A 291 -20.28 4.53 -36.07
CA LEU A 291 -20.10 3.45 -35.10
C LEU A 291 -20.10 2.05 -35.76
N GLU A 292 -20.90 1.86 -36.81
CA GLU A 292 -20.87 0.64 -37.64
C GLU A 292 -19.52 0.48 -38.36
N GLN A 293 -18.89 1.59 -38.76
CA GLN A 293 -17.58 1.57 -39.42
C GLN A 293 -16.44 1.13 -38.50
N HIS A 294 -16.53 1.42 -37.20
CA HIS A 294 -15.54 1.01 -36.20
C HIS A 294 -15.76 -0.44 -35.70
N GLN A 295 -16.97 -0.98 -35.84
CA GLN A 295 -17.31 -2.35 -35.44
C GLN A 295 -17.17 -3.38 -36.58
N ASN A 296 -17.24 -2.95 -37.85
CA ASN A 296 -17.00 -3.79 -39.03
C ASN A 296 -16.23 -3.01 -40.13
N PRO A 297 -14.89 -3.12 -40.20
CA PRO A 297 -14.15 -2.49 -41.30
C PRO A 297 -14.47 -3.19 -42.63
N PRO A 298 -14.69 -2.45 -43.74
CA PRO A 298 -14.85 -3.06 -45.05
C PRO A 298 -13.57 -3.81 -45.45
N ALA A 299 -13.72 -4.98 -46.07
CA ALA A 299 -12.60 -5.80 -46.55
C ALA A 299 -11.70 -4.96 -47.49
N PRO A 300 -10.36 -5.07 -47.38
CA PRO A 300 -9.46 -4.22 -48.14
C PRO A 300 -9.56 -4.55 -49.63
N THR A 301 -9.94 -3.55 -50.43
CA THR A 301 -9.81 -3.56 -51.90
C THR A 301 -8.32 -3.60 -52.27
N PRO A 302 -7.91 -4.36 -53.31
CA PRO A 302 -6.50 -4.52 -53.64
C PRO A 302 -5.92 -3.22 -54.22
N ALA A 303 -4.84 -2.73 -53.61
CA ALA A 303 -4.12 -1.55 -54.06
C ALA A 303 -3.32 -1.83 -55.37
N PRO A 304 -3.23 -0.86 -56.31
CA PRO A 304 -2.35 -0.95 -57.47
C PRO A 304 -0.85 -0.84 -57.07
N PRO A 305 0.08 -1.34 -57.90
CA PRO A 305 1.44 -1.62 -57.47
C PRO A 305 2.28 -0.34 -57.33
N ALA A 306 2.93 -0.17 -56.18
CA ALA A 306 3.96 0.84 -55.96
C ALA A 306 5.35 0.35 -56.45
N PRO A 307 6.30 1.26 -56.76
CA PRO A 307 7.61 0.90 -57.29
C PRO A 307 8.51 0.22 -56.25
N ALA A 308 9.48 -0.54 -56.76
CA ALA A 308 10.35 -1.46 -56.03
C ALA A 308 11.09 -0.87 -54.81
N PRO A 309 11.34 -1.68 -53.75
CA PRO A 309 11.99 -1.24 -52.52
C PRO A 309 13.53 -1.29 -52.61
N ALA A 310 14.19 -0.43 -51.82
CA ALA A 310 15.60 -0.55 -51.44
C ALA A 310 15.80 -1.75 -50.46
N PRO A 311 17.01 -2.36 -50.41
CA PRO A 311 17.27 -3.61 -49.68
C PRO A 311 17.29 -3.45 -48.14
N PRO A 312 17.20 -4.58 -47.38
CA PRO A 312 16.52 -4.61 -46.09
C PRO A 312 17.45 -4.34 -44.90
N ALA A 313 16.94 -3.56 -43.92
CA ALA A 313 17.37 -3.68 -42.53
C ALA A 313 16.39 -4.63 -41.81
N LEU A 314 16.95 -5.57 -41.06
CA LEU A 314 16.26 -6.67 -40.37
C LEU A 314 14.99 -6.23 -39.61
N ALA A 315 13.90 -6.94 -39.87
CA ALA A 315 12.67 -6.88 -39.10
C ALA A 315 12.87 -7.43 -37.66
N PRO A 316 12.23 -6.85 -36.63
CA PRO A 316 11.88 -7.59 -35.43
C PRO A 316 10.69 -8.52 -35.74
N ALA A 317 10.74 -9.73 -35.18
CA ALA A 317 9.75 -10.80 -35.31
C ALA A 317 8.33 -10.39 -34.85
N PRO A 318 7.26 -11.05 -35.35
CA PRO A 318 5.88 -10.78 -34.95
C PRO A 318 5.63 -11.19 -33.49
N ALA A 319 4.82 -10.39 -32.80
CA ALA A 319 4.36 -10.66 -31.43
C ALA A 319 3.55 -11.98 -31.36
N PRO A 320 3.65 -12.75 -30.26
CA PRO A 320 3.02 -14.05 -30.11
C PRO A 320 1.50 -13.93 -29.88
N PRO A 321 0.72 -15.00 -30.11
CA PRO A 321 -0.71 -15.00 -29.83
C PRO A 321 -0.97 -14.84 -28.34
N THR A 322 -2.07 -14.15 -28.04
CA THR A 322 -2.66 -13.90 -26.72
C THR A 322 -2.47 -15.08 -25.78
N GLN A 323 -1.64 -14.90 -24.76
CA GLN A 323 -1.47 -15.86 -23.69
C GLN A 323 -2.77 -15.95 -22.89
N ASP A 324 -3.28 -17.16 -22.75
CA ASP A 324 -4.38 -17.48 -21.87
C ASP A 324 -3.95 -17.19 -20.41
N HIS A 325 -4.31 -16.00 -19.91
CA HIS A 325 -3.99 -15.55 -18.56
C HIS A 325 -4.58 -16.47 -17.49
N SER A 326 -5.55 -17.34 -17.83
CA SER A 326 -6.08 -18.33 -16.89
C SER A 326 -5.03 -19.36 -16.48
N ALA A 327 -4.16 -19.78 -17.40
CA ALA A 327 -3.06 -20.69 -17.11
C ALA A 327 -1.95 -20.02 -16.28
N PHE A 328 -1.69 -18.72 -16.52
CA PHE A 328 -0.75 -17.94 -15.70
C PHE A 328 -1.26 -17.74 -14.27
N HIS A 329 -2.54 -17.40 -14.11
CA HIS A 329 -3.15 -17.26 -12.78
C HIS A 329 -3.27 -18.61 -12.05
N ALA A 330 -3.56 -19.71 -12.75
CA ALA A 330 -3.57 -21.05 -12.18
C ALA A 330 -2.16 -21.53 -11.77
N ALA A 331 -1.14 -21.26 -12.59
CA ALA A 331 0.26 -21.55 -12.26
C ALA A 331 0.73 -20.71 -11.06
N GLN A 332 0.38 -19.41 -11.02
CA GLN A 332 0.67 -18.52 -9.90
C GLN A 332 -0.08 -18.94 -8.62
N ALA A 333 -1.32 -19.42 -8.72
CA ALA A 333 -2.07 -19.96 -7.58
C ALA A 333 -1.46 -21.27 -7.04
N ALA A 334 -1.02 -22.16 -7.94
CA ALA A 334 -0.30 -23.38 -7.57
C ALA A 334 1.05 -23.08 -6.91
N GLU A 335 1.78 -22.08 -7.41
CA GLU A 335 3.04 -21.61 -6.83
C GLU A 335 2.83 -20.94 -5.46
N ILE A 336 1.77 -20.15 -5.30
CA ILE A 336 1.36 -19.57 -4.00
C ILE A 336 0.97 -20.68 -3.02
N GLN A 337 0.31 -21.75 -3.46
CA GLN A 337 0.01 -22.91 -2.60
C GLN A 337 1.28 -23.69 -2.22
N GLN A 338 2.23 -23.87 -3.14
CA GLN A 338 3.52 -24.48 -2.83
C GLN A 338 4.34 -23.63 -1.86
N LEU A 339 4.35 -22.31 -2.02
CA LEU A 339 5.00 -21.36 -1.10
C LEU A 339 4.34 -21.38 0.28
N ARG A 340 3.00 -21.44 0.35
CA ARG A 340 2.28 -21.59 1.64
C ARG A 340 2.61 -22.91 2.31
N ALA A 341 2.62 -24.02 1.58
CA ALA A 341 3.02 -25.33 2.11
C ALA A 341 4.49 -25.34 2.59
N ALA A 342 5.39 -24.66 1.87
CA ALA A 342 6.79 -24.50 2.28
C ALA A 342 6.94 -23.62 3.53
N ILE A 343 6.15 -22.55 3.66
CA ILE A 343 6.10 -21.70 4.86
C ILE A 343 5.54 -22.49 6.04
N ASP A 344 4.48 -23.26 5.88
CA ASP A 344 3.92 -24.11 6.95
C ASP A 344 4.92 -25.21 7.37
N ALA A 345 5.65 -25.81 6.43
CA ALA A 345 6.71 -26.77 6.73
C ALA A 345 7.91 -26.11 7.47
N LEU A 346 8.28 -24.88 7.11
CA LEU A 346 9.29 -24.09 7.82
C LEU A 346 8.83 -23.70 9.21
N GLN A 347 7.57 -23.28 9.39
CA GLN A 347 6.98 -22.96 10.68
C GLN A 347 6.85 -24.19 11.58
N ALA A 348 6.56 -25.37 11.02
CA ALA A 348 6.57 -26.64 11.75
C ALA A 348 7.98 -27.03 12.25
N ASN A 349 9.03 -26.68 11.51
CA ASN A 349 10.42 -26.88 11.96
C ASN A 349 10.84 -25.90 13.07
N VAL A 350 10.30 -24.68 13.08
CA VAL A 350 10.54 -23.68 14.14
C VAL A 350 9.76 -24.02 15.42
N ARG A 351 8.64 -24.76 15.31
CA ARG A 351 7.80 -25.21 16.44
C ARG A 351 8.16 -26.59 16.98
N ARG A 352 9.39 -27.07 16.83
CA ARG A 352 9.83 -28.24 17.63
C ARG A 352 9.98 -27.80 19.08
N PRO A 353 9.25 -28.40 20.04
CA PRO A 353 9.54 -28.14 21.45
C PRO A 353 10.99 -28.56 21.72
N ARG A 354 11.78 -27.65 22.31
CA ARG A 354 13.07 -28.01 22.90
C ARG A 354 12.80 -29.15 23.88
N ARG A 355 13.29 -30.35 23.56
CA ARG A 355 13.28 -31.48 24.49
C ARG A 355 13.95 -30.98 25.79
N PRO A 356 13.30 -31.08 26.95
CA PRO A 356 13.93 -30.67 28.20
C PRO A 356 15.24 -31.45 28.36
N PRO A 357 16.32 -30.84 28.89
CA PRO A 357 17.58 -31.54 29.09
C PRO A 357 17.30 -32.74 30.00
N GLN A 358 17.42 -33.96 29.48
CA GLN A 358 17.45 -35.12 30.35
C GLN A 358 18.74 -35.03 31.18
N PRO A 359 18.67 -35.10 32.52
CA PRO A 359 19.87 -35.21 33.33
C PRO A 359 20.64 -36.46 32.90
N MET A 360 21.92 -36.31 32.56
CA MET A 360 22.75 -37.44 32.14
C MET A 360 22.95 -38.37 33.33
N THR A 361 22.40 -39.59 33.25
CA THR A 361 22.46 -40.58 34.32
C THR A 361 23.78 -41.36 34.36
N GLY A 362 24.69 -41.19 33.39
CA GLY A 362 25.98 -41.87 33.38
C GLY A 362 26.92 -41.49 32.23
N PRO A 363 28.15 -42.06 32.19
CA PRO A 363 29.16 -41.79 31.16
C PRO A 363 28.74 -42.26 29.77
N ARG A 364 29.07 -41.50 28.72
CA ARG A 364 28.73 -41.84 27.33
C ARG A 364 29.52 -43.05 26.83
N GLN A 365 28.94 -43.91 26.00
CA GLN A 365 29.61 -45.13 25.53
C GLN A 365 29.61 -45.20 23.99
N GLY A 366 30.63 -45.84 23.41
CA GLY A 366 30.65 -46.22 21.99
C GLY A 366 31.50 -45.31 21.09
N GLN A 367 31.15 -45.22 19.80
CA GLN A 367 31.86 -44.40 18.82
C GLN A 367 30.91 -43.42 18.14
N PRO A 368 31.36 -42.19 17.82
CA PRO A 368 30.55 -41.25 17.06
C PRO A 368 30.42 -41.72 15.60
N SER A 369 29.24 -41.51 15.01
CA SER A 369 28.97 -41.83 13.60
C SER A 369 29.75 -40.97 12.60
N ARG A 370 30.46 -39.94 13.08
CA ARG A 370 31.34 -39.07 12.27
C ARG A 370 32.67 -38.90 13.01
N PRO A 371 33.80 -38.78 12.30
CA PRO A 371 35.10 -38.56 12.93
C PRO A 371 35.08 -37.33 13.82
N ILE A 372 35.60 -37.46 15.05
CA ILE A 372 35.71 -36.31 15.96
C ILE A 372 36.81 -35.38 15.42
N PRO A 373 36.56 -34.06 15.33
CA PRO A 373 37.59 -33.10 14.93
C PRO A 373 38.84 -33.20 15.80
N ALA A 374 40.01 -32.99 15.19
CA ALA A 374 41.31 -33.20 15.84
C ALA A 374 41.53 -32.38 17.12
N HIS A 375 40.86 -31.22 17.25
CA HIS A 375 40.97 -30.35 18.44
C HIS A 375 40.28 -30.92 19.69
N PHE A 376 39.43 -31.95 19.57
CA PHE A 376 38.96 -32.71 20.72
C PHE A 376 40.02 -33.75 21.10
N ASN A 377 41.14 -33.29 21.66
CA ASN A 377 42.30 -34.13 21.98
C ASN A 377 42.42 -34.45 23.49
N LYS A 378 41.47 -34.00 24.30
CA LYS A 378 41.42 -34.21 25.75
C LYS A 378 40.41 -35.31 26.13
N TYR A 379 40.37 -35.67 27.40
CA TYR A 379 39.45 -36.68 27.91
C TYR A 379 38.62 -36.15 29.08
N CYS A 380 37.33 -36.48 29.07
CA CYS A 380 36.38 -36.18 30.13
C CYS A 380 35.64 -37.46 30.55
N TYR A 381 35.51 -37.71 31.86
CA TYR A 381 34.81 -38.87 32.40
C TYR A 381 33.35 -38.96 31.89
N THR A 382 32.62 -37.85 31.81
CA THR A 382 31.23 -37.87 31.29
C THR A 382 31.16 -38.05 29.78
N HIS A 383 32.03 -37.34 29.03
CA HIS A 383 31.84 -37.13 27.59
C HIS A 383 32.73 -38.01 26.70
N GLY A 384 33.84 -38.55 27.21
CA GLY A 384 34.84 -39.31 26.45
C GLY A 384 35.87 -38.36 25.84
N ARG A 385 36.23 -38.57 24.58
CA ARG A 385 37.14 -37.69 23.84
C ARG A 385 36.50 -36.32 23.65
N CYS A 386 37.12 -35.29 24.20
CA CYS A 386 36.53 -33.95 24.33
C CYS A 386 37.57 -32.83 24.12
N ASN A 387 37.11 -31.58 24.14
CA ASN A 387 37.94 -30.36 24.04
C ASN A 387 38.34 -29.83 25.44
N HIS A 388 37.97 -30.55 26.49
CA HIS A 388 38.31 -30.21 27.87
C HIS A 388 38.68 -31.47 28.64
N ASP A 389 39.50 -31.30 29.67
CA ASP A 389 39.85 -32.38 30.60
C ASP A 389 38.70 -32.62 31.59
N SER A 390 38.70 -33.76 32.26
CA SER A 390 37.66 -34.14 33.24
C SER A 390 37.37 -33.04 34.28
N PRO A 391 38.37 -32.41 34.93
CA PRO A 391 38.12 -31.34 35.90
C PRO A 391 37.40 -30.12 35.33
N GLY A 392 37.64 -29.84 34.04
CA GLY A 392 37.04 -28.73 33.31
C GLY A 392 35.60 -28.99 32.84
N CYS A 393 35.01 -30.13 33.19
CA CYS A 393 33.66 -30.48 32.77
C CYS A 393 32.62 -29.64 33.52
N ARG A 394 31.86 -28.84 32.76
CA ARG A 394 30.73 -28.05 33.30
C ARG A 394 29.45 -28.88 33.48
N ASN A 395 29.34 -30.02 32.80
CA ASN A 395 28.17 -30.90 32.81
C ASN A 395 28.57 -32.30 33.29
N LYS A 396 28.93 -32.40 34.57
CA LYS A 396 29.31 -33.66 35.22
C LYS A 396 28.08 -34.56 35.39
N CYS A 397 28.20 -35.85 35.09
CA CYS A 397 27.20 -36.83 35.53
C CYS A 397 27.33 -37.05 37.05
N PRO A 398 26.33 -37.65 37.73
CA PRO A 398 26.31 -37.80 39.19
C PRO A 398 27.56 -38.43 39.84
N ASP A 399 28.29 -39.26 39.10
CA ASP A 399 29.52 -39.96 39.58
C ASP A 399 30.78 -39.57 38.81
N HIS A 400 30.85 -38.33 38.33
CA HIS A 400 31.99 -37.85 37.54
C HIS A 400 33.30 -37.86 38.33
N LYS A 401 34.37 -38.39 37.74
CA LYS A 401 35.72 -38.40 38.31
C LYS A 401 36.61 -37.37 37.62
N ASP A 402 37.10 -36.39 38.38
CA ASP A 402 37.94 -35.30 37.85
C ASP A 402 39.34 -35.80 37.49
N GLU A 403 39.81 -36.88 38.09
CA GLU A 403 41.14 -37.46 37.85
C GLU A 403 41.18 -38.35 36.60
N ALA A 404 40.04 -38.55 35.92
CA ALA A 404 39.97 -39.44 34.79
C ALA A 404 40.72 -38.85 33.58
N THR A 405 41.53 -39.69 32.93
CA THR A 405 42.35 -39.32 31.77
C THR A 405 42.12 -40.26 30.60
N MET A 406 42.62 -39.90 29.42
CA MET A 406 42.51 -40.77 28.23
C MET A 406 43.16 -42.14 28.46
N ALA A 407 44.26 -42.16 29.23
CA ALA A 407 45.02 -43.36 29.59
C ALA A 407 44.37 -44.15 30.73
N ASN A 408 43.81 -43.49 31.73
CA ASN A 408 43.06 -44.14 32.82
C ASN A 408 41.65 -43.52 32.93
N LYS A 409 40.69 -44.17 32.26
CA LYS A 409 39.32 -43.69 32.16
C LYS A 409 38.51 -43.87 33.46
N MET A 410 39.02 -44.64 34.43
CA MET A 410 38.40 -44.89 35.75
C MET A 410 36.94 -45.37 35.72
N GLY A 411 36.55 -46.09 34.66
CA GLY A 411 35.16 -46.52 34.41
C GLY A 411 34.27 -45.47 33.74
N GLY A 412 34.86 -44.37 33.26
CA GLY A 412 34.19 -43.28 32.56
C GLY A 412 33.89 -43.58 31.09
N SER A 413 33.53 -42.53 30.36
CA SER A 413 33.06 -42.61 28.98
C SER A 413 34.10 -43.21 28.05
N THR A 414 33.67 -44.10 27.16
CA THR A 414 34.51 -44.64 26.07
C THR A 414 34.27 -43.92 24.74
N PHE A 415 33.39 -42.91 24.75
CA PHE A 415 32.91 -42.27 23.53
C PHE A 415 34.04 -41.59 22.74
N GLY A 416 34.33 -42.11 21.54
CA GLY A 416 35.35 -41.53 20.66
C GLY A 416 36.79 -41.73 21.11
N CYS A 417 37.03 -42.66 22.02
CA CYS A 417 38.35 -42.95 22.60
C CYS A 417 39.04 -44.17 21.96
N SER A 418 38.58 -44.62 20.79
CA SER A 418 39.19 -45.72 20.03
C SER A 418 40.36 -45.24 19.19
#